data_AF-A0A503L3Y4-F1
#
_entry.id   AF-A0A503L3Y4-F1
#
_cell.length_a   1.000
_cell.length_b   1.000
_cell.length_c   1.000
_cell.angle_alpha   90.00
_cell.angle_beta   90.00
_cell.angle_gamma   90.00
#
_symmetry.space_group_name_H-M   'P 1'
#
loop_
_entity.id
_entity.type
_entity.pdbx_description
1 polymer ?
#
loop_
_entity_poly.entity_id
_entity_poly.type
_entity_poly.pdbx_seq_one_letter_code
_entity_poly.pdbx_strand_id
1 'polypeptide(L)'
;MRRSRVTTVSLLAALALGACTNAKDVLEPSAITPPASSAQSLPAPQGSSTTATSPTTTAPAPSTTATSVTPATSTQTAVLARTRLQVAPIVGASVEAAAPLTAELQTRARQRGLTLVGSTDQTATHVLKGYFSTMSEGKDTTVIYVWDIYDPSGNRLHRINGQQKAPASGSGEGWPTVAPATMQAIADQTIDQFAAWLSGSAG
;
A
#
# COMPACT_ATOMS: atom_id res chain seq x y z
N MET A 1 -50.62 -9.45 42.84
CA MET A 1 -49.27 -9.83 42.38
C MET A 1 -48.41 -8.57 42.27
N ARG A 2 -47.13 -8.71 42.60
CA ARG A 2 -46.18 -7.72 43.14
C ARG A 2 -45.94 -6.49 42.23
N ARG A 3 -45.91 -5.30 42.85
CA ARG A 3 -45.38 -4.04 42.31
C ARG A 3 -43.92 -3.82 42.75
N SER A 4 -43.20 -2.98 42.00
CA SER A 4 -41.98 -2.22 42.36
C SER A 4 -40.64 -2.95 42.13
N ARG A 5 -39.51 -2.32 41.73
CA ARG A 5 -39.04 -0.92 41.87
C ARG A 5 -38.13 -0.50 40.70
N VAL A 6 -38.32 0.74 40.23
CA VAL A 6 -37.31 1.58 39.58
C VAL A 6 -36.36 2.08 40.69
N THR A 7 -35.05 1.98 40.50
CA THR A 7 -34.08 2.72 41.31
C THR A 7 -32.85 3.05 40.47
N THR A 8 -32.83 4.29 39.99
CA THR A 8 -31.68 5.08 39.59
C THR A 8 -30.59 5.07 40.66
N VAL A 9 -29.35 4.77 40.28
CA VAL A 9 -28.15 5.28 40.96
C VAL A 9 -27.16 5.74 39.89
N SER A 10 -27.19 7.04 39.63
CA SER A 10 -26.08 7.77 39.04
C SER A 10 -24.95 7.82 40.06
N LEU A 11 -23.73 7.42 39.68
CA LEU A 11 -22.54 7.81 40.40
C LEU A 11 -21.58 8.51 39.41
N LEU A 12 -21.56 9.83 39.52
CA LEU A 12 -20.50 10.70 39.00
C LEU A 12 -19.18 10.31 39.67
N ALA A 13 -18.13 10.11 38.89
CA ALA A 13 -16.76 10.30 39.33
C ALA A 13 -16.02 11.10 38.25
N ALA A 14 -15.92 12.40 38.50
CA ALA A 14 -15.04 13.31 37.78
C ALA A 14 -13.59 13.08 38.23
N LEU A 15 -12.70 12.87 37.28
CA LEU A 15 -11.27 13.10 37.47
C LEU A 15 -10.78 13.97 36.31
N ALA A 16 -10.29 15.13 36.70
CA ALA A 16 -9.85 16.21 35.84
C ALA A 16 -8.33 16.17 35.65
N LEU A 17 -7.90 16.78 34.53
CA LEU A 17 -6.63 17.44 34.27
C LEU A 17 -5.38 16.60 33.94
N GLY A 18 -5.01 16.68 32.66
CA GLY A 18 -3.71 16.35 32.12
C GLY A 18 -3.56 16.85 30.68
N ALA A 19 -3.95 18.09 30.40
CA ALA A 19 -3.72 18.74 29.13
C ALA A 19 -2.26 19.22 29.05
N CYS A 20 -1.43 18.50 28.29
CA CYS A 20 -0.18 19.07 27.77
C CYS A 20 -0.41 19.46 26.31
N THR A 21 -0.97 20.66 26.14
CA THR A 21 -0.87 21.42 24.89
C THR A 21 0.54 22.00 24.81
N ASN A 22 1.28 21.67 23.75
CA ASN A 22 2.46 22.42 23.35
C ASN A 22 2.25 22.88 21.91
N ALA A 23 1.39 23.89 21.77
CA ALA A 23 1.30 24.72 20.58
C ALA A 23 1.81 26.12 20.95
N LYS A 24 3.12 26.34 20.77
CA LYS A 24 3.77 27.67 20.66
C LYS A 24 5.30 27.53 20.60
N ASP A 25 5.77 27.26 19.39
CA ASP A 25 7.12 27.50 18.83
C ASP A 25 7.10 26.64 17.54
N VAL A 26 7.18 27.11 16.30
CA VAL A 26 7.84 28.26 15.72
C VAL A 26 7.13 28.51 14.38
N LEU A 27 6.33 29.57 14.29
CA LEU A 27 6.26 30.31 13.04
C LEU A 27 7.40 31.33 13.11
N GLU A 28 8.50 31.08 12.41
CA GLU A 28 9.18 32.17 11.73
C GLU A 28 9.74 31.70 10.38
N PRO A 29 9.33 32.34 9.27
CA PRO A 29 9.85 32.13 7.94
C PRO A 29 11.06 33.04 7.67
N SER A 30 11.92 32.59 6.75
CA SER A 30 13.07 33.30 6.15
C SER A 30 14.42 33.09 6.83
N ALA A 31 15.35 32.44 6.13
CA ALA A 31 16.47 33.15 5.46
C ALA A 31 17.76 32.31 5.36
N ILE A 32 18.12 31.99 4.12
CA ILE A 32 19.45 32.18 3.48
C ILE A 32 20.64 31.33 4.01
N THR A 33 21.17 30.46 3.13
CA THR A 33 22.55 30.46 2.55
C THR A 33 23.16 29.05 2.49
N PRO A 34 23.60 28.55 1.30
CA PRO A 34 24.51 27.41 1.19
C PRO A 34 25.97 27.86 1.41
N PRO A 35 26.80 27.14 2.19
CA PRO A 35 28.22 27.47 2.26
C PRO A 35 28.94 27.03 0.98
N ALA A 36 29.42 28.02 0.23
CA ALA A 36 30.46 27.86 -0.77
C ALA A 36 31.83 28.10 -0.12
N SER A 37 32.79 27.28 -0.54
CA SER A 37 34.23 27.58 -0.68
C SER A 37 35.10 27.74 0.57
N SER A 38 36.04 26.81 0.71
CA SER A 38 37.41 27.14 1.08
C SER A 38 38.36 26.52 0.05
N ALA A 39 39.03 27.40 -0.70
CA ALA A 39 40.13 27.10 -1.60
C ALA A 39 41.46 27.18 -0.85
N GLN A 40 42.43 26.34 -1.22
CA GLN A 40 43.90 26.47 -1.06
C GLN A 40 44.51 25.13 -1.49
N SER A 41 45.59 24.97 -2.27
CA SER A 41 46.41 25.82 -3.15
C SER A 41 47.41 24.86 -3.86
N LEU A 42 47.81 25.20 -5.09
CA LEU A 42 48.81 24.51 -5.93
C LEU A 42 50.23 24.48 -5.30
N PRO A 43 51.14 23.58 -5.73
CA PRO A 43 52.18 24.03 -6.68
C PRO A 43 52.63 23.02 -7.77
N ALA A 44 52.74 23.58 -8.99
CA ALA A 44 53.76 23.49 -10.06
C ALA A 44 54.31 22.15 -10.63
N PRO A 45 54.70 22.14 -11.94
CA PRO A 45 55.07 20.96 -12.73
C PRO A 45 56.57 20.80 -12.95
N GLN A 46 57.05 19.56 -13.11
CA GLN A 46 58.33 19.27 -13.77
C GLN A 46 58.19 17.98 -14.61
N GLY A 47 58.49 18.12 -15.90
CA GLY A 47 58.47 17.01 -16.86
C GLY A 47 59.80 16.28 -16.94
N SER A 48 59.73 15.06 -17.47
CA SER A 48 60.80 14.46 -18.26
C SER A 48 60.25 13.26 -19.03
N SER A 49 60.51 13.29 -20.32
CA SER A 49 60.24 12.29 -21.35
C SER A 49 60.96 10.95 -21.13
N THR A 50 60.27 9.83 -21.39
CA THR A 50 60.91 8.70 -22.10
C THR A 50 59.89 7.83 -22.85
N THR A 51 60.24 7.61 -24.11
CA THR A 51 59.76 6.66 -25.11
C THR A 51 59.53 5.24 -24.58
N ALA A 52 58.47 4.57 -25.02
CA ALA A 52 58.54 3.36 -25.88
C ALA A 52 57.38 2.37 -25.70
N THR A 53 56.98 1.83 -26.84
CA THR A 53 56.41 0.48 -27.09
C THR A 53 54.92 0.23 -26.80
N SER A 54 54.15 0.26 -27.89
CA SER A 54 52.96 -0.57 -28.09
C SER A 54 53.29 -2.06 -27.89
N PRO A 55 52.30 -2.85 -27.44
CA PRO A 55 51.90 -3.96 -28.29
C PRO A 55 50.40 -3.92 -28.60
N THR A 56 50.12 -4.08 -29.89
CA THR A 56 48.87 -4.54 -30.46
C THR A 56 48.48 -5.86 -29.79
N THR A 57 47.33 -5.91 -29.11
CA THR A 57 46.67 -7.17 -28.79
C THR A 57 45.23 -7.10 -29.29
N THR A 58 45.00 -7.95 -30.28
CA THR A 58 43.76 -8.39 -30.88
C THR A 58 42.67 -8.72 -29.86
N ALA A 59 41.43 -8.44 -30.26
CA ALA A 59 40.15 -8.64 -29.58
C ALA A 59 39.95 -9.99 -28.86
N PRO A 60 38.99 -10.03 -27.92
CA PRO A 60 37.70 -10.60 -28.32
C PRO A 60 36.52 -9.68 -27.98
N ALA A 61 35.52 -9.73 -28.86
CA ALA A 61 34.20 -9.14 -28.69
C ALA A 61 33.58 -9.58 -27.34
N PRO A 62 32.80 -8.72 -26.66
CA PRO A 62 31.89 -9.22 -25.64
C PRO A 62 30.88 -10.12 -26.36
N SER A 63 31.03 -11.43 -26.14
CA SER A 63 30.01 -12.41 -26.42
C SER A 63 28.70 -11.89 -25.85
N THR A 64 27.74 -11.63 -26.72
CA THR A 64 26.33 -11.51 -26.36
C THR A 64 25.94 -12.84 -25.72
N THR A 65 26.06 -12.92 -24.40
CA THR A 65 25.32 -13.92 -23.62
C THR A 65 23.87 -13.50 -23.73
N ALA A 66 23.17 -14.08 -24.71
CA ALA A 66 21.72 -14.11 -24.73
C ALA A 66 21.28 -14.87 -23.48
N THR A 67 21.08 -14.14 -22.38
CA THR A 67 20.37 -14.66 -21.22
C THR A 67 18.97 -14.99 -21.71
N SER A 68 18.68 -16.28 -21.80
CA SER A 68 17.38 -16.86 -22.09
C SER A 68 16.29 -16.13 -21.31
N VAL A 69 15.40 -15.45 -22.03
CA VAL A 69 14.19 -14.85 -21.48
C VAL A 69 13.16 -15.98 -21.27
N THR A 70 12.60 -16.07 -20.07
CA THR A 70 11.40 -16.85 -19.64
C THR A 70 11.68 -18.22 -19.00
N PRO A 71 11.34 -18.38 -17.69
CA PRO A 71 9.98 -18.78 -17.30
C PRO A 71 9.45 -18.01 -16.06
N ALA A 72 9.17 -16.70 -16.20
CA ALA A 72 8.57 -15.94 -15.09
C ALA A 72 7.08 -16.31 -14.86
N THR A 73 6.34 -16.61 -15.93
CA THR A 73 4.88 -16.78 -15.87
C THR A 73 4.46 -18.10 -15.20
N SER A 74 5.17 -19.21 -15.43
CA SER A 74 4.82 -20.52 -14.85
C SER A 74 5.01 -20.56 -13.34
N THR A 75 6.06 -19.91 -12.83
CA THR A 75 6.32 -19.80 -11.39
C THR A 75 5.26 -18.93 -10.71
N GLN A 76 4.88 -17.82 -11.34
CA GLN A 76 3.82 -16.94 -10.84
C GLN A 76 2.48 -17.68 -10.68
N THR A 77 2.05 -18.45 -11.69
CA THR A 77 0.79 -19.22 -11.61
C THR A 77 0.83 -20.25 -10.48
N ALA A 78 1.97 -20.92 -10.26
CA ALA A 78 2.10 -21.89 -9.18
C ALA A 78 2.02 -21.25 -7.78
N VAL A 79 2.60 -20.06 -7.59
CA VAL A 79 2.54 -19.32 -6.32
C VAL A 79 1.11 -18.88 -6.00
N LEU A 80 0.40 -18.35 -7.00
CA LEU A 80 -1.01 -17.96 -6.87
C LEU A 80 -1.89 -19.16 -6.51
N ALA A 81 -1.70 -20.30 -7.16
CA ALA A 81 -2.47 -21.52 -6.91
C ALA A 81 -2.28 -22.08 -5.48
N ARG A 82 -1.09 -21.89 -4.88
CA ARG A 82 -0.82 -22.30 -3.50
C ARG A 82 -1.31 -21.29 -2.46
N THR A 83 -1.62 -20.07 -2.88
CA THR A 83 -2.05 -19.00 -1.99
C THR A 83 -3.49 -19.20 -1.57
N ARG A 84 -3.69 -19.25 -0.25
CA ARG A 84 -5.01 -19.19 0.40
C ARG A 84 -5.16 -17.83 1.05
N LEU A 85 -6.04 -17.00 0.49
CA LEU A 85 -6.27 -15.64 0.91
C LEU A 85 -7.55 -15.54 1.73
N GLN A 86 -7.46 -15.00 2.93
CA GLN A 86 -8.61 -14.63 3.74
C GLN A 86 -8.83 -13.12 3.64
N VAL A 87 -10.05 -12.69 3.37
CA VAL A 87 -10.41 -11.26 3.39
C VAL A 87 -11.13 -10.96 4.70
N ALA A 88 -10.57 -10.07 5.51
CA ALA A 88 -11.18 -9.61 6.74
C ALA A 88 -12.32 -8.61 6.46
N PRO A 89 -13.22 -8.36 7.44
CA PRO A 89 -14.22 -7.31 7.33
C PRO A 89 -13.59 -5.94 6.99
N ILE A 90 -14.22 -5.23 6.06
CA ILE A 90 -13.77 -3.92 5.60
C ILE A 90 -14.09 -2.87 6.67
N VAL A 91 -13.14 -1.99 6.94
CA VAL A 91 -13.29 -0.90 7.92
C VAL A 91 -13.41 0.44 7.19
N GLY A 92 -14.36 1.28 7.62
CA GLY A 92 -14.51 2.67 7.16
C GLY A 92 -15.38 2.87 5.91
N ALA A 93 -15.68 1.81 5.16
CA ALA A 93 -16.70 1.83 4.09
C ALA A 93 -18.10 1.53 4.63
N SER A 94 -19.13 2.11 4.01
CA SER A 94 -20.52 1.68 4.25
C SER A 94 -20.74 0.25 3.74
N VAL A 95 -21.75 -0.44 4.24
CA VAL A 95 -22.06 -1.82 3.83
C VAL A 95 -22.42 -1.87 2.34
N GLU A 96 -23.16 -0.87 1.86
CA GLU A 96 -23.58 -0.73 0.48
C GLU A 96 -22.37 -0.51 -0.46
N ALA A 97 -21.38 0.27 -0.04
CA ALA A 97 -20.15 0.48 -0.80
C ALA A 97 -19.20 -0.74 -0.74
N ALA A 98 -19.16 -1.45 0.39
CA ALA A 98 -18.30 -2.61 0.58
C ALA A 98 -18.81 -3.87 -0.14
N ALA A 99 -20.11 -3.98 -0.40
CA ALA A 99 -20.72 -5.10 -1.10
C ALA A 99 -20.14 -5.35 -2.51
N PRO A 100 -20.13 -4.36 -3.44
CA PRO A 100 -19.54 -4.54 -4.77
C PRO A 100 -18.03 -4.80 -4.73
N LEU A 101 -17.30 -4.16 -3.79
CA LEU A 101 -15.87 -4.42 -3.56
C LEU A 101 -15.62 -5.90 -3.23
N THR A 102 -16.36 -6.44 -2.26
CA THR A 102 -16.17 -7.80 -1.78
C THR A 102 -16.55 -8.83 -2.84
N ALA A 103 -17.65 -8.61 -3.55
CA ALA A 103 -18.06 -9.46 -4.66
C ALA A 103 -17.00 -9.49 -5.78
N GLU A 104 -16.43 -8.34 -6.13
CA GLU A 104 -15.42 -8.27 -7.17
C GLU A 104 -14.08 -8.88 -6.74
N LEU A 105 -13.66 -8.68 -5.48
CA LEU A 105 -12.49 -9.38 -4.92
C LEU A 105 -12.65 -10.90 -5.07
N GLN A 106 -13.85 -11.43 -4.81
CA GLN A 106 -14.15 -12.85 -4.98
C GLN A 106 -14.05 -13.31 -6.43
N THR A 107 -14.65 -12.55 -7.35
CA THR A 107 -14.61 -12.84 -8.78
C THR A 107 -13.18 -12.82 -9.31
N ARG A 108 -12.42 -11.76 -9.03
CA ARG A 108 -11.06 -11.55 -9.52
C ARG A 108 -10.06 -12.53 -8.94
N ALA A 109 -10.17 -12.84 -7.65
CA ALA A 109 -9.31 -13.85 -7.04
C ALA A 109 -9.46 -15.20 -7.76
N ARG A 110 -10.70 -15.64 -8.01
CA ARG A 110 -10.97 -16.89 -8.74
C ARG A 110 -10.43 -16.85 -10.17
N GLN A 111 -10.62 -15.75 -10.89
CA GLN A 111 -10.09 -15.57 -12.25
C GLN A 111 -8.56 -15.63 -12.30
N ARG A 112 -7.88 -15.20 -11.24
CA ARG A 112 -6.41 -15.25 -11.10
C ARG A 112 -5.89 -16.57 -10.53
N GLY A 113 -6.76 -17.52 -10.19
CA GLY A 113 -6.40 -18.80 -9.59
C GLY A 113 -6.05 -18.74 -8.10
N LEU A 114 -6.41 -17.65 -7.42
CA LEU A 114 -6.27 -17.53 -5.96
C LEU A 114 -7.40 -18.27 -5.25
N THR A 115 -7.06 -19.00 -4.19
CA THR A 115 -8.06 -19.64 -3.33
C THR A 115 -8.48 -18.66 -2.24
N LEU A 116 -9.76 -18.30 -2.19
CA LEU A 116 -10.33 -17.54 -1.08
C LEU A 116 -10.88 -18.47 -0.01
N VAL A 117 -10.51 -18.22 1.24
CA VAL A 117 -10.97 -19.00 2.40
C VAL A 117 -11.86 -18.15 3.31
N GLY A 118 -12.71 -18.82 4.08
CA GLY A 118 -13.64 -18.17 5.01
C GLY A 118 -12.92 -17.46 6.15
N SER A 119 -13.61 -16.53 6.81
CA SER A 119 -13.05 -15.73 7.90
C SER A 119 -12.68 -16.54 9.17
N THR A 120 -13.22 -17.76 9.30
CA THR A 120 -12.94 -18.69 10.40
C THR A 120 -12.00 -19.83 10.00
N ASP A 121 -11.53 -19.84 8.76
CA ASP A 121 -10.67 -20.89 8.23
C ASP A 121 -9.21 -20.67 8.67
N GLN A 122 -8.60 -21.66 9.32
CA GLN A 122 -7.23 -21.58 9.82
C GLN A 122 -6.17 -21.95 8.76
N THR A 123 -6.59 -22.32 7.55
CA THR A 123 -5.68 -22.67 6.45
C THR A 123 -5.23 -21.46 5.63
N ALA A 124 -5.70 -20.26 5.98
CA ALA A 124 -5.28 -19.01 5.36
C ALA A 124 -3.75 -18.90 5.41
N THR A 125 -3.14 -18.63 4.26
CA THR A 125 -1.71 -18.31 4.16
C THR A 125 -1.46 -16.81 4.27
N HIS A 126 -2.47 -16.01 3.90
CA HIS A 126 -2.43 -14.56 3.90
C HIS A 126 -3.79 -14.02 4.38
N VAL A 127 -3.75 -12.99 5.20
CA VAL A 127 -4.95 -12.26 5.66
C VAL A 127 -4.90 -10.84 5.13
N LEU A 128 -5.91 -10.45 4.38
CA LEU A 128 -6.05 -9.13 3.77
C LEU A 128 -7.02 -8.28 4.61
N LYS A 129 -6.54 -7.16 5.16
CA LYS A 129 -7.32 -6.23 5.99
C LYS A 129 -7.45 -4.88 5.32
N GLY A 130 -8.68 -4.43 5.08
CA GLY A 130 -8.97 -3.22 4.30
C GLY A 130 -9.47 -2.06 5.14
N TYR A 131 -8.91 -0.89 4.89
CA TYR A 131 -9.26 0.38 5.52
C TYR A 131 -9.57 1.41 4.44
N PHE A 132 -10.75 2.01 4.52
CA PHE A 132 -11.28 2.88 3.48
C PHE A 132 -11.79 4.19 4.08
N SER A 133 -11.60 5.27 3.33
CA SER A 133 -12.20 6.57 3.61
C SER A 133 -12.61 7.26 2.32
N THR A 134 -13.43 8.29 2.45
CA THR A 134 -13.80 9.16 1.34
C THR A 134 -13.40 10.59 1.64
N MET A 135 -13.02 11.32 0.61
CA MET A 135 -12.84 12.77 0.62
C MET A 135 -13.66 13.34 -0.54
N SER A 136 -14.59 14.23 -0.22
CA SER A 136 -15.37 14.93 -1.23
C SER A 136 -14.75 16.28 -1.58
N GLU A 137 -14.73 16.61 -2.87
CA GLU A 137 -14.37 17.93 -3.37
C GLU A 137 -15.35 18.35 -4.47
N GLY A 138 -16.20 19.34 -4.15
CA GLY A 138 -17.26 19.78 -5.05
C GLY A 138 -18.25 18.65 -5.32
N LYS A 139 -18.32 18.20 -6.58
CA LYS A 139 -19.17 17.06 -6.98
C LYS A 139 -18.43 15.73 -6.98
N ASP A 140 -17.10 15.74 -6.90
CA ASP A 140 -16.30 14.54 -7.04
C ASP A 140 -15.97 13.95 -5.67
N THR A 141 -16.02 12.63 -5.56
CA THR A 141 -15.62 11.92 -4.34
C THR A 141 -14.39 11.09 -4.64
N THR A 142 -13.34 11.21 -3.83
CA THR A 142 -12.18 10.33 -3.88
C THR A 142 -12.29 9.29 -2.79
N VAL A 143 -12.20 8.01 -3.18
CA VAL A 143 -12.07 6.90 -2.25
C VAL A 143 -10.58 6.68 -2.00
N ILE A 144 -10.14 6.75 -0.74
CA ILE A 144 -8.79 6.41 -0.32
C ILE A 144 -8.84 5.04 0.34
N TYR A 145 -7.90 4.17 -0.01
CA TYR A 145 -7.85 2.81 0.50
C TYR A 145 -6.44 2.39 0.92
N VAL A 146 -6.40 1.59 1.98
CA VAL A 146 -5.20 0.91 2.46
C VAL A 146 -5.57 -0.53 2.75
N TRP A 147 -4.73 -1.44 2.25
CA TRP A 147 -4.80 -2.86 2.49
C TRP A 147 -3.51 -3.31 3.16
N ASP A 148 -3.63 -3.95 4.31
CA ASP A 148 -2.52 -4.60 4.98
C ASP A 148 -2.62 -6.12 4.78
N ILE A 149 -1.51 -6.73 4.36
CA ILE A 149 -1.37 -8.16 4.15
C ILE A 149 -0.59 -8.73 5.33
N TYR A 150 -1.17 -9.73 5.99
CA TYR A 150 -0.58 -10.40 7.14
C TYR A 150 -0.31 -11.88 6.87
N ASP A 151 0.70 -12.43 7.53
CA ASP A 151 0.88 -13.87 7.66
C ASP A 151 -0.05 -14.47 8.74
N PRO A 152 -0.13 -15.80 8.88
CA PRO A 152 -0.97 -16.44 9.90
C PRO A 152 -0.50 -16.18 11.33
N SER A 153 0.75 -15.74 11.53
CA SER A 153 1.32 -15.37 12.82
C SER A 153 0.97 -13.92 13.22
N GLY A 154 0.35 -13.15 12.33
CA GLY A 154 -0.03 -11.76 12.57
C GLY A 154 1.05 -10.73 12.23
N ASN A 155 2.12 -11.13 11.54
CA ASN A 155 3.13 -10.18 11.05
C ASN A 155 2.63 -9.53 9.77
N ARG A 156 2.76 -8.19 9.66
CA ARG A 156 2.43 -7.49 8.42
C ARG A 156 3.54 -7.74 7.40
N LEU A 157 3.19 -8.43 6.32
CA LEU A 157 4.09 -8.76 5.22
C LEU A 157 4.18 -7.62 4.20
N HIS A 158 3.06 -6.99 3.89
CA HIS A 158 2.99 -6.01 2.81
C HIS A 158 1.85 -5.02 3.03
N ARG A 159 1.91 -3.89 2.33
CA ARG A 159 0.86 -2.87 2.29
C ARG A 159 0.62 -2.44 0.85
N ILE A 160 -0.64 -2.51 0.45
CA ILE A 160 -1.15 -1.92 -0.79
C ILE A 160 -1.94 -0.68 -0.40
N ASN A 161 -1.75 0.43 -1.10
CA ASN A 161 -2.54 1.63 -0.88
C ASN A 161 -2.85 2.32 -2.21
N GLY A 162 -3.84 3.20 -2.19
CA GLY A 162 -4.19 3.95 -3.36
C GLY A 162 -5.38 4.85 -3.13
N GLN A 163 -5.75 5.54 -4.19
CA GLN A 163 -6.91 6.38 -4.25
C GLN A 163 -7.61 6.19 -5.59
N GLN A 164 -8.92 6.23 -5.60
CA GLN A 164 -9.74 6.13 -6.80
C GLN A 164 -10.74 7.27 -6.81
N LYS A 165 -10.75 8.03 -7.91
CA LYS A 165 -11.75 9.09 -8.08
C LYS A 165 -13.06 8.44 -8.49
N ALA A 166 -14.09 8.64 -7.69
CA ALA A 166 -15.46 8.26 -8.00
C ALA A 166 -16.15 9.45 -8.67
N PRO A 167 -16.54 9.34 -9.96
CA PRO A 167 -17.41 10.34 -10.56
C PRO A 167 -18.73 10.36 -9.80
N ALA A 168 -19.28 11.57 -9.59
CA ALA A 168 -20.52 11.77 -8.85
C ALA A 168 -21.65 10.85 -9.36
N SER A 169 -22.07 9.88 -8.56
CA SER A 169 -23.26 9.07 -8.84
C SER A 169 -24.30 9.28 -7.74
N GLY A 170 -25.03 10.39 -7.81
CA GLY A 170 -26.11 10.70 -6.86
C GLY A 170 -25.96 12.07 -6.21
N SER A 171 -26.79 12.30 -5.19
CA SER A 171 -26.77 13.52 -4.36
C SER A 171 -26.22 13.20 -2.97
N GLY A 172 -25.49 14.15 -2.38
CA GLY A 172 -24.86 14.01 -1.07
C GLY A 172 -23.34 14.01 -1.15
N GLU A 173 -22.69 13.56 -0.08
CA GLU A 173 -21.23 13.58 0.08
C GLU A 173 -20.73 12.23 0.60
N GLY A 174 -19.50 11.83 0.23
CA GLY A 174 -18.88 10.58 0.68
C GLY A 174 -19.49 9.33 0.04
N TRP A 175 -19.68 8.26 0.83
CA TRP A 175 -20.07 6.93 0.34
C TRP A 175 -21.30 6.85 -0.57
N PRO A 176 -22.41 7.58 -0.32
CA PRO A 176 -23.59 7.52 -1.18
C PRO A 176 -23.33 7.97 -2.63
N THR A 177 -22.28 8.75 -2.87
CA THR A 177 -21.90 9.25 -4.21
C THR A 177 -20.94 8.33 -4.95
N VAL A 178 -20.42 7.30 -4.27
CA VAL A 178 -19.44 6.37 -4.84
C VAL A 178 -20.15 5.31 -5.64
N ALA A 179 -19.99 5.35 -6.97
CA ALA A 179 -20.57 4.34 -7.85
C ALA A 179 -20.02 2.93 -7.54
N PRO A 180 -20.83 1.86 -7.66
CA PRO A 180 -20.37 0.48 -7.49
C PRO A 180 -19.15 0.13 -8.36
N ALA A 181 -19.10 0.66 -9.59
CA ALA A 181 -17.98 0.48 -10.52
C ALA A 181 -16.64 0.99 -9.97
N THR A 182 -16.65 2.04 -9.14
CA THR A 182 -15.44 2.56 -8.47
C THR A 182 -14.87 1.51 -7.51
N MET A 183 -15.74 0.89 -6.72
CA MET A 183 -15.36 -0.12 -5.75
C MET A 183 -14.92 -1.43 -6.42
N GLN A 184 -15.55 -1.79 -7.55
CA GLN A 184 -15.11 -2.91 -8.39
C GLN A 184 -13.71 -2.65 -8.97
N ALA A 185 -13.47 -1.46 -9.50
CA ALA A 185 -12.15 -1.09 -10.01
C ALA A 185 -11.06 -1.14 -8.92
N ILE A 186 -11.37 -0.73 -7.69
CA ILE A 186 -10.44 -0.88 -6.55
C ILE A 186 -10.15 -2.36 -6.27
N ALA A 187 -11.15 -3.24 -6.32
CA ALA A 187 -10.95 -4.68 -6.14
C ALA A 187 -10.02 -5.27 -7.22
N ASP A 188 -10.26 -4.93 -8.49
CA ASP A 188 -9.41 -5.30 -9.62
C ASP A 188 -7.95 -4.92 -9.37
N GLN A 189 -7.72 -3.64 -9.06
CA GLN A 189 -6.39 -3.10 -8.78
C GLN A 189 -5.74 -3.77 -7.57
N THR A 190 -6.52 -4.12 -6.54
CA THR A 190 -6.03 -4.76 -5.33
C THR A 190 -5.52 -6.17 -5.62
N ILE A 191 -6.30 -6.98 -6.35
CA ILE A 191 -5.90 -8.35 -6.70
C ILE A 191 -4.70 -8.35 -7.64
N ASP A 192 -4.66 -7.41 -8.60
CA ASP A 192 -3.55 -7.29 -9.54
C ASP A 192 -2.24 -6.92 -8.80
N GLN A 193 -2.29 -5.96 -7.87
CA GLN A 193 -1.14 -5.60 -7.03
C GLN A 193 -0.73 -6.72 -6.09
N PHE A 194 -1.69 -7.42 -5.47
CA PHE A 194 -1.42 -8.56 -4.62
C PHE A 194 -0.73 -9.69 -5.39
N ALA A 195 -1.21 -10.03 -6.58
CA ALA A 195 -0.61 -11.06 -7.43
C ALA A 195 0.80 -10.68 -7.89
N ALA A 196 1.03 -9.40 -8.24
CA ALA A 196 2.34 -8.90 -8.60
C ALA A 196 3.32 -9.02 -7.42
N TRP A 197 2.91 -8.60 -6.22
CA TRP A 197 3.72 -8.71 -5.00
C TRP A 197 4.08 -10.16 -4.66
N LEU A 198 3.12 -11.09 -4.74
CA LEU A 198 3.39 -12.51 -4.53
C LEU A 198 4.44 -13.07 -5.49
N SER A 199 4.40 -12.62 -6.74
CA SER A 199 5.33 -13.08 -7.79
C SER A 199 6.74 -12.55 -7.57
N GLY A 200 6.87 -11.30 -7.11
CA GLY A 200 8.16 -10.69 -6.76
C GLY A 200 8.75 -11.20 -5.45
N SER A 201 7.92 -11.74 -4.55
CA SER A 201 8.35 -12.27 -3.24
C SER A 201 8.74 -13.75 -3.28
N ALA A 202 8.43 -14.46 -4.37
CA ALA A 202 8.71 -15.88 -4.56
C ALA A 202 10.05 -16.18 -5.24
N GLY A 203 10.85 -15.14 -5.52
CA GLY A 203 12.17 -15.21 -6.16
C GLY A 203 13.33 -15.08 -5.18
#